data_AF-A0A0K1PGD2-F1
#
_entry.id   AF-A0A0K1PGD2-F1
#
_cell.length_a   1.000
_cell.length_b   1.000
_cell.length_c   1.000
_cell.angle_alpha   90.00
_cell.angle_beta   90.00
_cell.angle_gamma   90.00
#
_symmetry.space_group_name_H-M   'P 1'
#
loop_
_entity.id
_entity.type
_entity.pdbx_description
1 polymer ?
#
loop_
_entity_poly.entity_id
_entity_poly.type
_entity_poly.pdbx_seq_one_letter_code
_entity_poly.pdbx_strand_id
1 'polypeptide(L)'
;MRELALHCEETFRNLGVRLGLELVSRLLGAQEGGAALPSPAPAPKPMWRAVGGSQAPRAPKILPGLTGRRRKPGEEAPRCGRFGCEKQARTRGYCQTHYVQWLKAGSGTMLG
;
A
#
# COMPACT_ATOMS: atom_id res chain seq x y z
N MET A 1 13.56 42.45 4.46
CA MET A 1 12.77 41.29 4.96
C MET A 1 11.60 40.92 4.05
N ARG A 2 10.72 41.85 3.62
CA ARG A 2 9.57 41.55 2.73
C ARG A 2 9.97 41.08 1.32
N GLU A 3 10.99 41.68 0.71
CA GLU A 3 11.44 41.32 -0.65
C GLU A 3 12.02 39.90 -0.73
N LEU A 4 12.74 39.47 0.32
CA LEU A 4 13.27 38.11 0.42
C LEU A 4 12.14 37.07 0.50
N ALA A 5 11.06 37.39 1.23
CA ALA A 5 9.91 36.50 1.36
C ALA A 5 9.16 36.33 0.02
N LEU A 6 8.93 37.43 -0.72
CA LEU A 6 8.30 37.39 -2.03
C LEU A 6 9.14 36.59 -3.04
N HIS A 7 10.47 36.79 -3.02
CA HIS A 7 11.39 36.04 -3.88
C HIS A 7 11.39 34.53 -3.55
N CYS A 8 11.30 34.18 -2.26
CA CYS A 8 11.19 32.79 -1.82
C CYS A 8 9.88 32.16 -2.30
N GLU A 9 8.74 32.84 -2.13
CA GLU A 9 7.45 32.34 -2.60
C GLU A 9 7.37 32.21 -4.13
N GLU A 10 8.00 33.12 -4.86
CA GLU A 10 8.05 33.07 -6.32
C GLU A 10 8.97 31.97 -6.84
N THR A 11 10.12 31.75 -6.21
CA THR A 11 11.01 30.63 -6.54
C THR A 11 10.36 29.27 -6.26
N PHE A 12 9.65 29.12 -5.15
CA PHE A 12 8.88 27.89 -4.86
C PHE A 12 7.75 27.64 -5.86
N ARG A 13 6.98 28.67 -6.22
CA ARG A 13 5.93 28.55 -7.26
C ARG A 13 6.50 28.16 -8.61
N ASN A 14 7.58 28.82 -9.04
CA ASN A 14 8.23 28.52 -10.31
C ASN A 14 8.86 27.12 -10.34
N LEU A 15 9.45 26.67 -9.23
CA LEU A 15 9.97 25.31 -9.11
C LEU A 15 8.84 24.27 -9.21
N GLY A 16 7.72 24.50 -8.52
CA GLY A 16 6.56 23.62 -8.56
C GLY A 16 5.98 23.45 -9.97
N VAL A 17 5.81 24.55 -10.71
CA VAL A 17 5.32 24.52 -12.11
C VAL A 17 6.29 23.74 -13.01
N ARG A 18 7.60 23.97 -12.89
CA ARG A 18 8.61 23.26 -13.69
C ARG A 18 8.63 21.76 -13.41
N LEU A 19 8.59 21.35 -12.15
CA LEU A 19 8.54 19.94 -11.78
C LEU A 19 7.25 19.26 -12.26
N GLY A 20 6.12 19.98 -12.19
CA GLY A 20 4.84 19.49 -12.71
C GLY A 20 4.87 19.22 -14.22
N LEU A 21 5.37 20.18 -15.01
CA LEU A 21 5.49 20.05 -16.47
C LEU A 21 6.44 18.91 -16.87
N GLU A 22 7.56 18.76 -16.15
CA GLU A 22 8.51 17.66 -16.37
C GLU A 22 7.86 16.30 -16.11
N LEU A 23 7.12 16.16 -15.01
CA LEU A 23 6.42 14.92 -14.66
C LEU A 23 5.36 14.56 -15.72
N VAL A 24 4.57 15.54 -16.16
CA VAL A 24 3.56 15.36 -17.22
C VAL A 24 4.24 14.90 -18.52
N SER A 25 5.35 15.53 -18.90
CA SER A 25 6.13 15.15 -20.09
C SER A 25 6.62 13.71 -20.03
N ARG A 26 7.04 13.24 -18.84
CA ARG A 26 7.48 11.84 -18.65
C ARG A 26 6.32 10.84 -18.67
N LEU A 27 5.18 11.20 -18.10
CA LEU A 27 3.98 10.35 -18.10
C LEU A 27 3.39 10.22 -19.51
N LEU A 28 3.40 11.30 -20.29
CA LEU A 28 2.94 11.29 -21.68
C LEU A 28 3.97 10.66 -22.63
N GLY A 29 5.27 10.91 -22.41
CA GLY A 29 6.37 10.33 -23.19
C GLY A 29 6.60 8.83 -22.95
N ALA A 30 6.01 8.25 -21.90
CA ALA A 30 6.05 6.81 -21.65
C ALA A 30 5.18 6.00 -22.64
N GLN A 31 4.44 6.63 -23.55
CA GLN A 31 3.60 5.96 -24.56
C GLN A 31 4.28 5.69 -25.91
N GLU A 32 5.40 6.34 -26.23
CA GLU A 32 6.02 6.28 -27.56
C GLU A 32 7.40 5.61 -27.47
N GLY A 33 7.41 4.30 -27.23
CA GLY A 33 8.65 3.54 -27.08
C GLY A 33 8.46 2.04 -26.95
N GLY A 34 7.37 1.50 -27.50
CA GLY A 34 7.12 0.07 -27.62
C GLY A 34 7.97 -0.57 -28.72
N ALA A 35 9.28 -0.63 -28.54
CA ALA A 35 10.07 -1.65 -29.23
C ALA A 35 9.69 -2.99 -28.59
N ALA A 36 8.72 -3.68 -29.22
CA ALA A 36 8.30 -5.00 -28.83
C ALA A 36 9.51 -5.95 -28.90
N LEU A 37 10.15 -6.22 -27.76
CA LEU A 37 10.98 -7.41 -27.66
C LEU A 37 10.08 -8.63 -27.92
N PRO A 38 10.54 -9.61 -28.71
CA PRO A 38 9.82 -10.86 -28.82
C PRO A 38 9.69 -11.47 -27.42
N SER A 39 8.46 -11.79 -27.04
CA SER A 39 8.16 -12.41 -25.74
C SER A 39 9.03 -13.66 -25.59
N PRO A 40 9.88 -13.76 -24.56
CA PRO A 40 10.66 -14.98 -24.36
C PRO A 40 9.69 -16.16 -24.22
N ALA A 41 9.97 -17.25 -24.92
CA ALA A 41 9.18 -18.48 -24.86
C ALA A 41 8.89 -18.83 -23.39
N PRO A 42 7.65 -19.29 -23.06
CA PRO A 42 7.29 -19.56 -21.68
C PRO A 42 8.26 -20.60 -21.12
N ALA A 43 8.96 -20.22 -20.04
CA ALA A 43 9.85 -21.13 -19.34
C ALA A 43 9.08 -22.42 -18.95
N PRO A 44 9.71 -23.60 -19.04
CA PRO A 44 9.07 -24.83 -18.63
C PRO A 44 8.59 -24.68 -17.18
N LYS A 45 7.30 -24.93 -16.95
CA LYS A 45 6.72 -24.86 -15.61
C LYS A 45 7.52 -25.83 -14.73
N PRO A 46 8.04 -25.40 -13.57
CA PRO A 46 8.75 -26.30 -12.69
C PRO A 46 7.80 -27.42 -12.25
N MET A 47 8.34 -28.64 -12.15
CA MET A 47 7.62 -29.91 -11.95
C MET A 47 6.60 -29.89 -10.79
N TRP A 48 6.78 -29.02 -9.79
CA TRP A 48 5.87 -28.89 -8.65
C TRP A 48 4.49 -28.29 -8.98
N ARG A 49 4.27 -27.75 -10.19
CA ARG A 49 2.97 -27.19 -10.61
C ARG A 49 1.94 -28.22 -11.12
N ALA A 50 2.29 -29.51 -11.17
CA ALA A 50 1.43 -30.57 -11.71
C ALA A 50 0.50 -31.25 -10.69
N VAL A 51 0.65 -30.98 -9.39
CA VAL A 51 -0.29 -31.47 -8.37
C VAL A 51 -1.41 -30.43 -8.19
N GLY A 52 -2.63 -30.84 -8.54
CA GLY A 52 -3.83 -30.03 -8.46
C GLY A 52 -4.08 -29.44 -7.07
N GLY A 53 -4.74 -28.27 -7.07
CA GLY A 53 -5.23 -27.61 -5.86
C GLY A 53 -4.42 -26.41 -5.42
N SER A 54 -4.26 -25.41 -6.30
CA SER A 54 -3.69 -24.11 -5.94
C SER A 54 -4.64 -23.31 -5.03
N GLN A 55 -4.76 -23.70 -3.76
CA GLN A 55 -4.92 -22.74 -2.68
C GLN A 55 -3.52 -22.42 -2.17
N ALA A 56 -2.81 -21.57 -2.90
CA ALA A 56 -1.77 -20.79 -2.26
C ALA A 56 -2.39 -20.12 -1.03
N PRO A 57 -1.77 -20.13 0.16
CA PRO A 57 -2.20 -19.25 1.22
C PRO A 57 -2.13 -17.85 0.63
N ARG A 58 -3.32 -17.27 0.37
CA ARG A 58 -3.43 -15.91 -0.14
C ARG A 58 -2.58 -15.09 0.81
N ALA A 59 -1.66 -14.28 0.27
CA ALA A 59 -0.92 -13.28 1.03
C ALA A 59 -1.85 -12.71 2.10
N PRO A 60 -1.42 -12.59 3.37
CA PRO A 60 -2.32 -12.26 4.47
C PRO A 60 -3.12 -11.05 4.06
N LYS A 61 -4.42 -11.24 3.80
CA LYS A 61 -5.31 -10.15 3.45
C LYS A 61 -5.15 -9.18 4.61
N ILE A 62 -4.62 -7.99 4.35
CA ILE A 62 -4.97 -6.82 5.14
C ILE A 62 -6.50 -6.93 5.25
N LEU A 63 -7.01 -7.17 6.47
CA LEU A 63 -8.31 -7.80 6.66
C LEU A 63 -9.39 -7.07 5.82
N PRO A 64 -10.30 -7.80 5.14
CA PRO A 64 -11.36 -7.17 4.38
C PRO A 64 -12.20 -6.27 5.32
N GLY A 65 -12.34 -4.98 4.98
CA GLY A 65 -13.10 -4.00 5.78
C GLY A 65 -12.28 -2.87 6.42
N LEU A 66 -11.00 -2.73 6.05
CA LEU A 66 -10.09 -1.77 6.68
C LEU A 66 -9.90 -0.43 5.99
N THR A 67 -10.41 -0.27 4.78
CA THR A 67 -10.43 1.03 4.10
C THR A 67 -11.69 1.78 4.50
N GLY A 68 -11.64 2.46 5.65
CA GLY A 68 -12.44 3.66 5.94
C GLY A 68 -13.98 3.54 5.94
N ARG A 69 -14.57 2.35 5.84
CA ARG A 69 -16.03 2.21 5.87
C ARG A 69 -16.56 2.42 7.29
N ARG A 70 -17.41 3.43 7.49
CA ARG A 70 -18.22 3.55 8.70
C ARG A 70 -19.13 2.32 8.81
N ARG A 71 -19.09 1.61 9.95
CA ARG A 71 -19.99 0.45 10.18
C ARG A 71 -21.45 0.92 10.24
N LYS A 72 -22.37 0.09 9.72
CA LYS A 72 -23.80 0.35 9.89
C LYS A 72 -24.21 0.11 11.36
N PRO A 73 -25.20 0.83 11.90
CA PRO A 73 -25.82 0.48 13.18
C PRO A 73 -26.33 -0.97 13.13
N GLY A 74 -25.96 -1.80 14.12
CA GLY A 74 -26.31 -3.22 14.18
C GLY A 74 -25.32 -4.18 13.50
N GLU A 75 -24.26 -3.68 12.86
CA GLU A 75 -23.22 -4.53 12.27
C GLU A 75 -22.23 -5.00 13.34
N GLU A 76 -22.09 -6.33 13.48
CA GLU A 76 -21.17 -6.93 14.45
C GLU A 76 -19.71 -6.56 14.15
N ALA A 77 -18.94 -6.35 15.21
CA ALA A 77 -17.53 -6.05 15.05
C ALA A 77 -16.74 -7.29 14.61
N PRO A 78 -15.88 -7.20 13.58
CA PRO A 78 -14.99 -8.28 13.22
C PRO A 78 -14.06 -8.61 14.39
N ARG A 79 -13.63 -9.86 14.48
CA ARG A 79 -12.63 -10.31 15.45
C ARG A 79 -11.27 -9.68 15.16
N CYS A 80 -10.44 -9.58 16.20
CA CYS A 80 -9.07 -9.13 16.11
C CYS A 80 -8.27 -10.02 15.14
N GLY A 81 -7.43 -9.41 14.31
CA GLY A 81 -6.53 -10.11 13.39
C GLY A 81 -5.35 -10.83 14.04
N ARG A 82 -5.16 -10.71 15.36
CA ARG A 82 -4.10 -11.44 16.07
C ARG A 82 -4.54 -12.88 16.26
N PHE A 83 -3.67 -13.82 15.90
CA PHE A 83 -3.90 -15.25 16.12
C PHE A 83 -4.24 -15.53 17.60
N GLY A 84 -5.31 -16.30 17.84
CA GLY A 84 -5.79 -16.63 19.18
C GLY A 84 -6.49 -15.49 19.93
N CYS A 85 -6.84 -14.38 19.27
CA CYS A 85 -7.57 -13.29 19.92
C CYS A 85 -9.07 -13.31 19.57
N GLU A 86 -9.92 -13.51 20.58
CA GLU A 86 -11.38 -13.48 20.43
C GLU A 86 -12.00 -12.09 20.62
N LYS A 87 -11.18 -11.10 20.98
CA LYS A 87 -11.65 -9.72 21.18
C LYS A 87 -12.07 -9.10 19.85
N GLN A 88 -13.06 -8.23 19.91
CA GLN A 88 -13.51 -7.44 18.77
C GLN A 88 -12.45 -6.41 18.35
N ALA A 89 -12.28 -6.26 17.04
CA ALA A 89 -11.43 -5.24 16.45
C ALA A 89 -12.08 -3.86 16.55
N ARG A 90 -11.31 -2.88 17.05
CA ARG A 90 -11.73 -1.48 17.14
C ARG A 90 -11.12 -0.64 16.02
N THR A 91 -9.82 -0.82 15.79
CA THR A 91 -9.03 0.02 14.89
C THR A 91 -8.03 -0.83 14.15
N ARG A 92 -7.84 -0.56 12.85
CA ARG A 92 -6.87 -1.26 12.01
C ARG A 92 -6.98 -2.81 12.01
N GLY A 93 -8.17 -3.35 12.31
CA GLY A 93 -8.40 -4.80 12.37
C GLY A 93 -7.87 -5.44 13.67
N TYR A 94 -7.43 -4.63 14.63
CA TYR A 94 -6.93 -5.09 15.92
C TYR A 94 -7.84 -4.66 17.07
N CYS A 95 -7.86 -5.46 18.14
CA CYS A 95 -8.38 -5.00 19.42
C CYS A 95 -7.50 -3.89 20.00
N GLN A 96 -7.99 -3.14 20.97
CA GLN A 96 -7.25 -2.02 21.57
C GLN A 96 -5.87 -2.44 22.08
N THR A 97 -5.78 -3.61 22.75
CA THR A 97 -4.51 -4.13 23.28
C THR A 97 -3.50 -4.41 22.17
N HIS A 98 -3.93 -5.10 21.10
CA HIS A 98 -3.04 -5.44 19.99
C HIS A 98 -2.72 -4.23 19.11
N TYR A 99 -3.63 -3.27 19.01
CA TYR A 99 -3.36 -2.00 18.35
C TYR A 99 -2.27 -1.21 19.09
N VAL A 100 -2.33 -1.13 20.43
CA VAL A 100 -1.29 -0.47 21.24
C VAL A 100 0.04 -1.20 21.16
N GLN A 101 0.04 -2.54 21.20
CA GLN A 101 1.26 -3.33 21.01
C GLN A 101 1.86 -3.11 19.62
N TRP A 102 1.02 -3.09 18.58
CA TRP A 102 1.44 -2.79 17.22
C TRP A 102 2.02 -1.38 17.09
N LEU A 103 1.41 -0.38 17.75
CA LEU A 103 1.94 0.99 17.79
C LEU A 103 3.31 1.06 18.46
N LYS A 104 3.48 0.33 19.57
CA LYS A 104 4.73 0.25 20.32
C LYS A 104 5.82 -0.51 19.55
N ALA A 105 5.45 -1.59 18.85
CA ALA A 105 6.32 -2.35 17.97
C ALA A 105 6.64 -1.59 16.66
N GLY A 106 5.86 -0.56 16.33
CA GLY A 106 6.10 0.34 15.21
C GLY A 106 7.39 1.16 15.33
N SER A 107 8.04 1.15 16.49
CA SER A 107 9.38 1.69 16.73
C SER A 107 10.45 0.58 16.63
N GLY A 108 10.49 -0.13 15.49
CA GLY A 108 11.59 -1.01 15.14
C GLY A 108 11.52 -2.43 15.72
N THR A 109 11.65 -3.39 14.80
CA THR A 109 11.93 -4.83 14.99
C THR A 109 10.71 -5.75 15.21
N MET A 110 10.21 -6.30 14.11
CA MET A 110 9.74 -7.69 14.08
C MET A 110 10.41 -8.42 12.91
N LEU A 111 11.63 -8.91 13.16
CA LEU A 111 12.15 -10.19 12.68
C LEU A 111 12.98 -10.76 13.83
N GLY A 112 12.59 -11.94 14.32
CA GLY A 112 13.17 -12.62 15.48
C GLY A 112 12.20 -13.66 16.00
#